data_AF-A0A925J9A2-F1
#
_entry.id   AF-A0A925J9A2-F1
#
_cell.length_a   1.000
_cell.length_b   1.000
_cell.length_c   1.000
_cell.angle_alpha   90.00
_cell.angle_beta   90.00
_cell.angle_gamma   90.00
#
_symmetry.space_group_name_H-M   'P 1'
#
loop_
_entity.id
_entity.type
_entity.pdbx_description
1 polymer ?
#
loop_
_entity_poly.entity_id
_entity_poly.type
_entity_poly.pdbx_seq_one_letter_code
_entity_poly.pdbx_strand_id
1 'polypeptide(L)'
;MTDNNFQFTSAAVSDRGLSEKRPQNEDSFAELKDHGFFAVADGVGGAQAGDIASQMAIEILSEAFVNLSPDSDPEETMKIAIERANSAIFQMSHDLPQLSSMATTVVALHAVNDIATIGHVGDSRLYRVDASGQLFRETRDHSVVEEEVRAGRVTPEQALTHPSRNVISRALGAEDAVEVDLKMQIVHPGTTFLLCSDGITRHIEDWEIAALLDSNQAPAQLCQQMKEICYSRGAEDNLTAVIVRFPAEHAAENGFAETIRDMETEQVTIAAARAETAPVEELHPDAEALEFTRQEAAAIDKNDDQAYLLEDASELYIDEPEPLEKQPYTSSSVVVPAQEPAAEPITPKPAETQDTFVETENDGSFANKMLSAIALLLVGGLLGFGAHYFMSPSIVTEAPPEATPQLVAKSDNVPLTSFEEGRRIVDKDPAAYINAKAASPQDSEDYFLLGRAFLLSGKGWEAKRSFNEAKNRLAQVDAANAKTLAAEIAMALTIIETPGAAEVFTKELAAGNTGVIPNANTNVVNQPIR
;
A
#
# COMPACT_ATOMS: atom_id res chain seq x y z
N MET A 1 10.65 -8.91 30.27
CA MET A 1 11.28 -7.58 30.41
C MET A 1 11.45 -7.05 29.00
N THR A 2 10.46 -6.29 28.55
CA THR A 2 10.49 -5.42 27.36
C THR A 2 9.39 -4.40 27.62
N ASP A 3 9.61 -3.55 28.62
CA ASP A 3 8.80 -2.35 28.81
C ASP A 3 9.18 -1.38 27.69
N ASN A 4 8.72 -1.68 26.46
CA ASN A 4 8.82 -0.76 25.34
C ASN A 4 7.90 0.42 25.67
N ASN A 5 8.47 1.40 26.35
CA ASN A 5 7.74 2.54 26.88
C ASN A 5 7.47 3.54 25.75
N PHE A 6 6.50 3.18 24.90
CA PHE A 6 6.03 3.98 23.78
C PHE A 6 5.40 5.29 24.27
N GLN A 7 6.23 6.32 24.36
CA GLN A 7 5.83 7.65 24.80
C GLN A 7 5.30 8.47 23.64
N PHE A 8 4.10 8.12 23.17
CA PHE A 8 3.32 8.95 22.26
C PHE A 8 1.82 8.81 22.54
N THR A 9 1.05 9.74 22.00
CA THR A 9 -0.40 9.59 21.82
C THR A 9 -0.70 9.56 20.34
N SER A 10 -1.66 8.73 19.93
CA SER A 10 -2.05 8.62 18.54
C SER A 10 -3.56 8.51 18.36
N ALA A 11 -4.03 8.84 17.17
CA ALA A 11 -5.37 8.53 16.70
C ALA A 11 -5.39 8.42 15.17
N ALA A 12 -6.34 7.66 14.66
CA ALA A 12 -6.63 7.58 13.23
C ALA A 12 -8.06 8.02 12.89
N VAL A 13 -8.27 8.44 11.65
CA VAL A 13 -9.58 8.52 11.00
C VAL A 13 -9.44 7.98 9.57
N SER A 14 -10.44 7.25 9.12
CA SER A 14 -10.61 6.88 7.71
C SER A 14 -12.09 7.00 7.36
N ASP A 15 -12.40 7.51 6.18
CA ASP A 15 -13.76 7.58 5.66
C ASP A 15 -13.80 7.46 4.13
N ARG A 16 -14.88 6.88 3.61
CA ARG A 16 -15.21 6.81 2.19
C ARG A 16 -15.33 8.20 1.54
N GLY A 17 -15.68 9.22 2.32
CA GLY A 17 -15.96 10.57 1.81
C GLY A 17 -17.37 10.70 1.23
N LEU A 18 -17.58 11.66 0.33
CA LEU A 18 -18.89 11.99 -0.24
C LEU A 18 -19.08 11.54 -1.69
N SER A 19 -18.00 11.45 -2.46
CA SER A 19 -17.99 11.14 -3.90
C SER A 19 -18.80 9.90 -4.29
N GLU A 20 -19.73 10.03 -5.25
CA GLU A 20 -20.46 8.89 -5.82
C GLU A 20 -19.55 7.96 -6.67
N LYS A 21 -18.38 8.47 -7.11
CA LYS A 21 -17.40 7.69 -7.89
C LYS A 21 -16.62 6.68 -7.05
N ARG A 22 -16.58 6.86 -5.73
CA ARG A 22 -15.92 5.99 -4.75
C ARG A 22 -16.98 5.27 -3.90
N PRO A 23 -17.63 4.21 -4.43
CA PRO A 23 -18.72 3.54 -3.72
C PRO A 23 -18.25 2.79 -2.45
N GLN A 24 -16.96 2.50 -2.36
CA GLN A 24 -16.31 1.87 -1.20
C GLN A 24 -15.15 2.74 -0.70
N ASN A 25 -14.65 2.44 0.49
CA ASN A 25 -13.40 3.00 0.98
C ASN A 25 -12.29 2.03 0.59
N GLU A 26 -11.40 2.47 -0.29
CA GLU A 26 -10.25 1.70 -0.78
C GLU A 26 -8.99 2.00 0.04
N ASP A 27 -9.03 2.99 0.94
CA ASP A 27 -7.97 3.24 1.92
C ASP A 27 -7.95 2.19 3.05
N SER A 28 -6.75 1.82 3.50
CA SER A 28 -6.50 1.04 4.72
C SER A 28 -5.43 1.73 5.59
N PHE A 29 -5.43 1.45 6.91
CA PHE A 29 -4.44 2.00 7.83
C PHE A 29 -4.09 1.05 9.00
N ALA A 30 -2.92 1.25 9.59
CA ALA A 30 -2.49 0.61 10.84
C ALA A 30 -2.29 1.64 11.96
N GLU A 31 -2.69 1.29 13.18
CA GLU A 31 -2.44 2.07 14.40
C GLU A 31 -2.04 1.15 15.57
N LEU A 32 -0.87 0.50 15.44
CA LEU A 32 -0.37 -0.51 16.38
C LEU A 32 0.48 0.14 17.47
N LYS A 33 -0.19 0.83 18.40
CA LYS A 33 0.44 1.60 19.49
C LYS A 33 1.44 0.79 20.31
N ASP A 34 1.09 -0.45 20.64
CA ASP A 34 1.91 -1.38 21.44
C ASP A 34 3.14 -1.93 20.69
N HIS A 35 3.29 -1.58 19.40
CA HIS A 35 4.42 -1.95 18.54
C HIS A 35 5.08 -0.73 17.86
N GLY A 36 4.66 0.50 18.19
CA GLY A 36 5.20 1.71 17.56
C GLY A 36 4.92 1.85 16.07
N PHE A 37 4.03 1.03 15.50
CA PHE A 37 3.85 0.92 14.05
C PHE A 37 2.55 1.57 13.56
N PHE A 38 2.68 2.40 12.53
CA PHE A 38 1.62 3.17 11.91
C PHE A 38 1.78 3.13 10.40
N ALA A 39 0.68 3.02 9.66
CA ALA A 39 0.73 3.08 8.19
C ALA A 39 -0.59 3.56 7.60
N VAL A 40 -0.52 4.10 6.39
CA VAL A 40 -1.66 4.41 5.53
C VAL A 40 -1.36 3.86 4.13
N ALA A 41 -2.35 3.24 3.50
CA ALA A 41 -2.29 2.71 2.15
C ALA A 41 -3.55 3.14 1.40
N ASP A 42 -3.39 3.84 0.27
CA ASP A 42 -4.46 4.29 -0.62
C ASP A 42 -4.63 3.25 -1.73
N GLY A 43 -5.82 2.67 -1.84
CA GLY A 43 -6.12 1.60 -2.77
C GLY A 43 -6.42 2.12 -4.17
N VAL A 44 -5.64 1.68 -5.17
CA VAL A 44 -5.81 2.10 -6.56
C VAL A 44 -6.19 0.92 -7.46
N GLY A 45 -7.37 1.01 -8.05
CA GLY A 45 -7.91 0.00 -8.97
C GLY A 45 -9.37 0.27 -9.32
N GLY A 46 -10.03 -0.71 -9.96
CA GLY A 46 -11.48 -0.77 -9.88
C GLY A 46 -11.92 -1.08 -8.45
N ALA A 47 -13.11 -0.64 -8.03
CA ALA A 47 -13.52 -0.52 -6.63
C ALA A 47 -13.50 -1.79 -5.74
N GLN A 48 -13.10 -2.97 -6.25
CA GLN A 48 -12.89 -4.23 -5.50
C GLN A 48 -11.47 -4.80 -5.65
N ALA A 49 -10.54 -3.97 -6.14
CA ALA A 49 -9.14 -4.28 -6.35
C ALA A 49 -8.27 -3.40 -5.43
N GLY A 50 -8.56 -2.09 -5.34
CA GLY A 50 -7.85 -1.17 -4.45
C GLY A 50 -8.02 -1.51 -2.96
N ASP A 51 -9.24 -1.86 -2.54
CA ASP A 51 -9.57 -2.30 -1.17
C ASP A 51 -8.76 -3.53 -0.73
N ILE A 52 -8.68 -4.55 -1.59
CA ILE A 52 -7.90 -5.76 -1.33
C ILE A 52 -6.39 -5.45 -1.28
N ALA A 53 -5.88 -4.64 -2.22
CA ALA A 53 -4.46 -4.29 -2.26
C ALA A 53 -4.02 -3.50 -1.03
N SER A 54 -4.77 -2.46 -0.63
CA SER A 54 -4.44 -1.64 0.55
C SER A 54 -4.53 -2.44 1.84
N GLN A 55 -5.56 -3.30 1.98
CA GLN A 55 -5.68 -4.19 3.13
C GLN A 55 -4.51 -5.18 3.21
N MET A 56 -4.14 -5.82 2.10
CA MET A 56 -2.99 -6.73 2.05
C MET A 56 -1.67 -6.06 2.43
N ALA A 57 -1.43 -4.82 1.97
CA ALA A 57 -0.22 -4.07 2.34
C ALA A 57 -0.18 -3.80 3.85
N ILE A 58 -1.29 -3.30 4.41
CA ILE A 58 -1.40 -3.02 5.85
C ILE A 58 -1.26 -4.30 6.70
N GLU A 59 -1.86 -5.41 6.28
CA GLU A 59 -1.75 -6.70 6.97
C GLU A 59 -0.31 -7.23 6.97
N ILE A 60 0.38 -7.23 5.83
CA ILE A 60 1.76 -7.75 5.70
C ILE A 60 2.77 -6.89 6.47
N LEU A 61 2.64 -5.57 6.43
CA LEU A 61 3.51 -4.69 7.22
C LEU A 61 3.22 -4.83 8.73
N SER A 62 1.95 -4.96 9.13
CA SER A 62 1.58 -5.27 10.52
C SER A 62 2.18 -6.61 10.98
N GLU A 63 2.09 -7.65 10.13
CA GLU A 63 2.86 -8.91 10.16
C GLU A 63 4.28 -8.71 10.70
N ALA A 64 5.07 -7.94 9.94
CA ALA A 64 6.48 -7.73 10.17
C ALA A 64 6.79 -6.98 11.48
N PHE A 65 6.01 -5.95 11.83
CA PHE A 65 6.29 -5.12 13.01
C PHE A 65 5.70 -5.66 14.32
N VAL A 66 4.62 -6.45 14.26
CA VAL A 66 4.14 -7.22 15.44
C VAL A 66 5.17 -8.26 15.87
N ASN A 67 5.85 -8.88 14.90
CA ASN A 67 6.84 -9.93 15.12
C ASN A 67 8.31 -9.44 15.07
N LEU A 68 8.54 -8.13 15.13
CA LEU A 68 9.89 -7.55 15.09
C LEU A 68 10.71 -8.03 16.30
N SER A 69 11.80 -8.75 16.03
CA SER A 69 12.75 -9.13 17.09
C SER A 69 13.57 -7.89 17.52
N PRO A 70 13.85 -7.69 18.83
CA PRO A 70 14.61 -6.53 19.32
C PRO A 70 16.00 -6.34 18.69
N ASP A 71 16.60 -7.39 18.15
CA ASP A 71 17.91 -7.37 17.48
C ASP A 71 17.82 -7.12 15.96
N SER A 72 16.62 -6.93 15.40
CA SER A 72 16.42 -6.70 13.97
C SER A 72 16.59 -5.23 13.61
N ASP A 73 17.18 -4.94 12.45
CA ASP A 73 17.18 -3.59 11.89
C ASP A 73 15.76 -3.20 11.44
N PRO A 74 15.17 -2.12 11.98
CA PRO A 74 13.87 -1.63 11.54
C PRO A 74 13.86 -1.13 10.10
N GLU A 75 14.97 -0.60 9.56
CA GLU A 75 15.04 -0.12 8.17
C GLU A 75 15.01 -1.31 7.19
N GLU A 76 15.86 -2.32 7.41
CA GLU A 76 15.81 -3.57 6.63
C GLU A 76 14.45 -4.27 6.78
N THR A 77 13.85 -4.28 7.98
CA THR A 77 12.51 -4.87 8.18
C THR A 77 11.43 -4.11 7.40
N MET A 78 11.44 -2.78 7.45
CA MET A 78 10.51 -1.93 6.68
C MET A 78 10.63 -2.21 5.18
N LYS A 79 11.87 -2.27 4.67
CA LYS A 79 12.17 -2.57 3.26
C LYS A 79 11.60 -3.94 2.85
N ILE A 80 11.95 -4.99 3.59
CA ILE A 80 11.54 -6.37 3.31
C ILE A 80 10.01 -6.52 3.41
N ALA A 81 9.36 -5.84 4.36
CA ALA A 81 7.90 -5.88 4.50
C ALA A 81 7.19 -5.25 3.30
N ILE A 82 7.67 -4.10 2.81
CA ILE A 82 7.13 -3.43 1.62
C ILE A 82 7.40 -4.24 0.35
N GLU A 83 8.59 -4.81 0.18
CA GLU A 83 8.92 -5.69 -0.96
C GLU A 83 8.08 -6.99 -0.96
N ARG A 84 7.78 -7.55 0.22
CA ARG A 84 6.85 -8.69 0.37
C ARG A 84 5.41 -8.30 0.04
N ALA A 85 4.95 -7.14 0.49
CA ALA A 85 3.63 -6.62 0.14
C ALA A 85 3.50 -6.42 -1.38
N ASN A 86 4.50 -5.80 -2.03
CA ASN A 86 4.54 -5.70 -3.49
C ASN A 86 4.43 -7.07 -4.17
N SER A 87 5.26 -8.02 -3.75
CA SER A 87 5.31 -9.36 -4.33
C SER A 87 3.97 -10.10 -4.19
N ALA A 88 3.32 -10.02 -3.02
CA ALA A 88 2.03 -10.67 -2.77
C ALA A 88 0.89 -10.05 -3.58
N ILE A 89 0.86 -8.71 -3.67
CA ILE A 89 -0.16 -7.98 -4.45
C ILE A 89 0.04 -8.22 -5.95
N PHE A 90 1.28 -8.17 -6.44
CA PHE A 90 1.62 -8.46 -7.85
C PHE A 90 1.26 -9.89 -8.26
N GLN A 91 1.54 -10.89 -7.41
CA GLN A 91 1.18 -12.29 -7.67
C GLN A 91 -0.34 -12.48 -7.73
N MET A 92 -1.08 -11.93 -6.76
CA MET A 92 -2.53 -12.08 -6.74
C MET A 92 -3.23 -11.31 -7.89
N SER A 93 -2.67 -10.20 -8.37
CA SER A 93 -3.18 -9.50 -9.57
C SER A 93 -3.04 -10.35 -10.84
N HIS A 94 -1.99 -11.15 -10.94
CA HIS A 94 -1.75 -12.07 -12.05
C HIS A 94 -2.59 -13.36 -11.97
N ASP A 95 -2.74 -13.93 -10.78
CA ASP A 95 -3.49 -15.18 -10.55
C ASP A 95 -5.01 -15.00 -10.69
N LEU A 96 -5.53 -13.80 -10.39
CA LEU A 96 -6.97 -13.50 -10.37
C LEU A 96 -7.31 -12.40 -11.38
N PRO A 97 -7.84 -12.74 -12.58
CA PRO A 97 -8.11 -11.75 -13.63
C PRO A 97 -9.02 -10.57 -13.21
N GLN A 98 -9.92 -10.80 -12.26
CA GLN A 98 -10.78 -9.75 -11.68
C GLN A 98 -10.05 -8.74 -10.79
N LEU A 99 -8.80 -9.03 -10.38
CA LEU A 99 -7.91 -8.16 -9.60
C LEU A 99 -6.69 -7.71 -10.41
N SER A 100 -6.69 -7.90 -11.73
CA SER A 100 -5.55 -7.59 -12.62
C SER A 100 -5.10 -6.13 -12.67
N SER A 101 -5.87 -5.21 -12.06
CA SER A 101 -5.52 -3.80 -11.88
C SER A 101 -5.35 -3.42 -10.40
N MET A 102 -5.11 -4.37 -9.50
CA MET A 102 -4.98 -4.07 -8.08
C MET A 102 -3.57 -3.55 -7.76
N ALA A 103 -3.51 -2.36 -7.19
CA ALA A 103 -2.31 -1.78 -6.65
C ALA A 103 -2.67 -0.87 -5.47
N THR A 104 -1.67 -0.43 -4.71
CA THR A 104 -1.88 0.50 -3.59
C THR A 104 -0.63 1.32 -3.32
N THR A 105 -0.79 2.52 -2.75
CA THR A 105 0.33 3.23 -2.13
C THR A 105 0.65 2.60 -0.76
N VAL A 106 1.79 2.96 -0.17
CA VAL A 106 2.00 2.81 1.26
C VAL A 106 2.86 3.95 1.77
N VAL A 107 2.48 4.49 2.93
CA VAL A 107 3.36 5.29 3.77
C VAL A 107 3.31 4.74 5.19
N ALA A 108 4.47 4.45 5.75
CA ALA A 108 4.61 3.74 7.02
C ALA A 108 5.63 4.44 7.93
N LEU A 109 5.36 4.38 9.23
CA LEU A 109 6.16 4.90 10.33
C LEU A 109 6.28 3.83 11.41
N HIS A 110 7.50 3.40 11.67
CA HIS A 110 7.84 2.66 12.88
C HIS A 110 8.61 3.59 13.82
N ALA A 111 8.11 3.81 15.03
CA ALA A 111 8.70 4.71 16.00
C ALA A 111 8.87 4.04 17.36
N VAL A 112 10.12 3.76 17.73
CA VAL A 112 10.53 3.14 18.99
C VAL A 112 11.60 4.02 19.62
N ASN A 113 11.48 4.28 20.93
CA ASN A 113 12.33 5.24 21.64
C ASN A 113 12.34 6.60 20.88
N ASP A 114 13.53 7.16 20.67
CA ASP A 114 13.74 8.42 19.95
C ASP A 114 14.08 8.20 18.46
N ILE A 115 13.70 7.08 17.84
CA ILE A 115 14.00 6.78 16.43
C ILE A 115 12.71 6.55 15.63
N ALA A 116 12.55 7.28 14.53
CA ALA A 116 11.51 7.10 13.53
C ALA A 116 12.12 6.51 12.25
N THR A 117 11.60 5.36 11.83
CA THR A 117 11.88 4.71 10.54
C THR A 117 10.67 4.87 9.63
N ILE A 118 10.87 5.46 8.46
CA ILE A 118 9.83 5.76 7.48
C ILE A 118 10.07 4.89 6.24
N GLY A 119 9.01 4.28 5.72
CA GLY A 119 8.98 3.60 4.43
C GLY A 119 7.86 4.16 3.55
N HIS A 120 8.12 4.36 2.26
CA HIS A 120 7.21 5.06 1.35
C HIS A 120 7.23 4.54 -0.10
N VAL A 121 6.05 4.33 -0.67
CA VAL A 121 5.78 4.08 -2.09
C VAL A 121 4.45 4.75 -2.48
N GLY A 122 4.45 5.65 -3.46
CA GLY A 122 3.23 6.28 -3.98
C GLY A 122 3.13 7.78 -3.66
N ASP A 123 1.92 8.31 -3.56
CA ASP A 123 1.63 9.73 -3.27
C ASP A 123 0.87 9.97 -1.95
N SER A 124 0.66 8.92 -1.15
CA SER A 124 0.32 9.06 0.28
C SER A 124 1.50 9.64 1.05
N ARG A 125 1.24 10.60 1.94
CA ARG A 125 2.28 11.47 2.50
C ARG A 125 2.53 11.27 3.98
N LEU A 126 3.78 11.51 4.39
CA LEU A 126 4.16 11.69 5.78
C LEU A 126 4.64 13.13 6.00
N TYR A 127 4.07 13.79 6.99
CA TYR A 127 4.46 15.10 7.47
C TYR A 127 4.95 15.02 8.92
N ARG A 128 5.90 15.88 9.28
CA ARG A 128 6.39 16.08 10.65
C ARG A 128 6.29 17.56 11.02
N VAL A 129 5.75 17.87 12.19
CA VAL A 129 5.90 19.15 12.86
C VAL A 129 6.84 18.96 14.04
N ASP A 130 7.85 19.82 14.17
CA ASP A 130 8.76 19.83 15.32
C ASP A 130 8.27 20.74 16.47
N ALA A 131 9.00 20.76 17.58
CA ALA A 131 8.68 21.58 18.75
C ALA A 131 8.71 23.11 18.52
N SER A 132 9.14 23.58 17.35
CA SER A 132 9.09 25.00 16.95
C SER A 132 7.87 25.35 16.10
N GLY A 133 7.02 24.36 15.78
CA GLY A 133 5.88 24.51 14.87
C GLY A 133 6.26 24.42 13.39
N GLN A 134 7.51 24.08 13.05
CA GLN A 134 7.94 23.98 11.66
C GLN A 134 7.45 22.66 11.03
N LEU A 135 6.69 22.77 9.93
CA LEU A 135 6.26 21.64 9.11
C LEU A 135 7.37 21.21 8.15
N PHE A 136 7.56 19.90 8.06
CA PHE A 136 8.40 19.20 7.08
C PHE A 136 7.55 18.14 6.37
N ARG A 137 7.55 18.13 5.04
CA ARG A 137 7.08 16.99 4.25
C ARG A 137 8.22 15.98 4.17
N GLU A 138 8.04 14.84 4.81
CA GLU A 138 9.07 13.82 4.98
C GLU A 138 9.21 12.91 3.75
N THR A 139 8.11 12.72 3.00
CA THR A 139 8.06 11.98 1.73
C THR A 139 8.00 12.91 0.51
N ARG A 140 8.15 12.31 -0.68
CA ARG A 140 7.96 12.97 -1.98
C ARG A 140 7.13 12.06 -2.86
N ASP A 141 6.03 12.59 -3.38
CA ASP A 141 5.07 11.86 -4.18
C ASP A 141 5.74 11.16 -5.37
N HIS A 142 5.55 9.84 -5.48
CA HIS A 142 5.91 9.07 -6.66
C HIS A 142 4.82 9.25 -7.72
N SER A 143 4.75 10.47 -8.26
CA SER A 143 3.91 10.82 -9.40
C SER A 143 4.76 11.07 -10.64
N VAL A 144 4.20 10.81 -11.83
CA VAL A 144 4.84 11.08 -13.13
C VAL A 144 5.34 12.53 -13.19
N VAL A 145 4.59 13.48 -12.63
CA VAL A 145 4.95 14.90 -12.67
C VAL A 145 6.09 15.24 -11.71
N GLU A 146 6.10 14.69 -10.50
CA GLU A 146 7.24 14.89 -9.58
C GLU A 146 8.52 14.22 -10.14
N GLU A 147 8.40 13.12 -10.89
CA GLU A 147 9.52 12.53 -11.63
C GLU A 147 10.01 13.40 -12.80
N GLU A 148 9.11 14.03 -13.56
CA GLU A 148 9.48 15.04 -14.57
C GLU A 148 10.20 16.24 -13.94
N VAL A 149 9.78 16.68 -12.75
CA VAL A 149 10.46 17.74 -11.97
C VAL A 149 11.83 17.27 -11.50
N ARG A 150 11.93 16.07 -10.91
CA ARG A 150 13.20 15.45 -10.48
C ARG A 150 14.19 15.31 -11.63
N ALA A 151 13.71 15.05 -12.84
CA ALA A 151 14.52 14.97 -14.05
C ALA A 151 14.81 16.33 -14.71
N GLY A 152 14.35 17.44 -14.14
CA GLY A 152 14.55 18.80 -14.68
C GLY A 152 13.79 19.10 -15.97
N ARG A 153 12.76 18.31 -16.29
CA ARG A 153 11.92 18.47 -17.50
C ARG A 153 10.73 19.41 -17.26
N VAL A 154 10.27 19.52 -16.02
CA VAL A 154 9.16 20.38 -15.56
C VAL A 154 9.65 21.18 -14.34
N THR A 155 9.18 22.42 -14.14
CA THR A 155 9.50 23.18 -12.91
C THR A 155 8.47 22.89 -11.79
N PRO A 156 8.82 23.07 -10.50
CA PRO A 156 7.87 22.87 -9.40
C PRO A 156 6.58 23.69 -9.54
N GLU A 157 6.66 24.90 -10.09
CA GLU A 157 5.49 25.77 -10.32
C GLU A 157 4.59 25.23 -11.44
N GLN A 158 5.18 24.63 -12.48
CA GLN A 158 4.44 23.98 -13.56
C GLN A 158 3.74 22.71 -13.07
N ALA A 159 4.41 21.92 -12.22
CA ALA A 159 3.89 20.67 -11.67
C ALA A 159 2.54 20.83 -10.95
N LEU A 160 2.39 21.89 -10.15
CA LEU A 160 1.14 22.20 -9.42
C LEU A 160 -0.09 22.29 -10.32
N THR A 161 0.08 22.72 -11.57
CA THR A 161 -1.01 22.89 -12.55
C THR A 161 -1.03 21.81 -13.64
N HIS A 162 -0.15 20.82 -13.56
CA HIS A 162 0.01 19.82 -14.62
C HIS A 162 -1.20 18.85 -14.66
N PRO A 163 -1.79 18.56 -15.83
CA PRO A 163 -2.96 17.68 -15.95
C PRO A 163 -2.74 16.28 -15.36
N SER A 164 -1.52 15.77 -15.44
CA SER A 164 -1.13 14.43 -14.95
C SER A 164 -0.61 14.42 -13.51
N ARG A 165 -0.78 15.49 -12.71
CA ARG A 165 -0.18 15.58 -11.35
C ARG A 165 -0.65 14.48 -10.38
N ASN A 166 -1.83 13.91 -10.63
CA ASN A 166 -2.41 12.80 -9.86
C ASN A 166 -2.08 11.42 -10.47
N VAL A 167 -1.18 11.34 -11.46
CA VAL A 167 -0.81 10.04 -12.07
C VAL A 167 0.37 9.48 -11.30
N ILE A 168 0.09 8.50 -10.44
CA ILE A 168 1.08 7.75 -9.68
C ILE A 168 2.04 7.04 -10.65
N SER A 169 3.35 7.19 -10.43
CA SER A 169 4.41 6.48 -11.18
C SER A 169 4.89 5.22 -10.48
N ARG A 170 4.65 5.07 -9.17
CA ARG A 170 5.06 3.90 -8.38
C ARG A 170 3.99 3.50 -7.36
N ALA A 171 3.52 2.26 -7.42
CA ALA A 171 2.57 1.68 -6.47
C ALA A 171 2.92 0.21 -6.22
N LEU A 172 2.55 -0.31 -5.05
CA LEU A 172 2.70 -1.73 -4.73
C LEU A 172 1.78 -2.57 -5.61
N GLY A 173 2.29 -3.65 -6.19
CA GLY A 173 1.56 -4.58 -7.04
C GLY A 173 1.45 -4.19 -8.51
N ALA A 174 1.90 -2.98 -8.89
CA ALA A 174 1.91 -2.53 -10.28
C ALA A 174 3.02 -3.19 -11.13
N GLU A 175 4.17 -3.44 -10.51
CA GLU A 175 5.34 -4.11 -11.11
C GLU A 175 5.85 -5.23 -10.18
N ASP A 176 6.66 -6.15 -10.72
CA ASP A 176 7.16 -7.32 -9.97
C ASP A 176 8.16 -6.94 -8.87
N ALA A 177 8.93 -5.88 -9.10
CA ALA A 177 9.77 -5.22 -8.12
C ALA A 177 9.30 -3.78 -7.84
N VAL A 178 9.68 -3.23 -6.69
CA VAL A 178 9.40 -1.83 -6.33
C VAL A 178 10.61 -1.19 -5.66
N GLU A 179 10.92 0.06 -6.02
CA GLU A 179 11.90 0.87 -5.31
C GLU A 179 11.23 1.48 -4.06
N VAL A 180 11.74 1.15 -2.86
CA VAL A 180 11.19 1.65 -1.59
C VAL A 180 11.99 2.86 -1.13
N ASP A 181 11.33 4.00 -0.92
CA ASP A 181 11.97 5.16 -0.32
C ASP A 181 12.00 4.96 1.21
N LEU A 182 13.20 4.96 1.79
CA LEU A 182 13.44 4.75 3.22
C LEU A 182 14.07 5.99 3.85
N LYS A 183 13.70 6.27 5.11
CA LYS A 183 14.31 7.36 5.89
C LYS A 183 14.27 7.06 7.38
N MET A 184 15.44 7.04 8.02
CA MET A 184 15.56 7.10 9.48
C MET A 184 15.83 8.54 9.96
N GLN A 185 15.28 8.89 11.12
CA GLN A 185 15.60 10.15 11.82
C GLN A 185 15.39 10.03 13.34
N ILE A 186 16.08 10.91 14.08
CA ILE A 186 15.87 11.08 15.52
C ILE A 186 14.56 11.84 15.75
N VAL A 187 13.73 11.36 16.67
CA VAL A 187 12.51 12.01 17.12
C VAL A 187 12.85 12.91 18.31
N HIS A 188 12.54 14.19 18.20
CA HIS A 188 12.69 15.12 19.32
C HIS A 188 11.37 15.23 20.10
N PRO A 189 11.39 15.61 21.39
CA PRO A 189 10.18 15.86 22.17
C PRO A 189 9.26 16.88 21.48
N GLY A 190 7.96 16.71 21.64
CA GLY A 190 6.95 17.56 21.02
C GLY A 190 6.75 17.31 19.52
N THR A 191 7.54 16.42 18.90
CA THR A 191 7.33 16.05 17.50
C THR A 191 5.94 15.46 17.28
N THR A 192 5.26 15.94 16.25
CA THR A 192 3.98 15.39 15.77
C THR A 192 4.14 14.92 14.33
N PHE A 193 3.82 13.66 14.06
CA PHE A 193 3.73 13.10 12.72
C PHE A 193 2.27 12.99 12.27
N LEU A 194 2.07 13.16 10.96
CA LEU A 194 0.82 12.86 10.25
C LEU A 194 1.17 11.95 9.06
N LEU A 195 0.56 10.78 8.99
CA LEU A 195 0.49 9.94 7.80
C LEU A 195 -0.89 10.14 7.17
N CYS A 196 -0.99 10.33 5.86
CA CYS A 196 -2.29 10.53 5.21
C CYS A 196 -2.33 10.04 3.74
N SER A 197 -3.53 9.64 3.31
CA SER A 197 -3.85 9.41 1.89
C SER A 197 -4.03 10.75 1.16
N ASP A 198 -4.10 10.71 -0.17
CA ASP A 198 -4.15 11.93 -0.96
C ASP A 198 -5.43 12.75 -0.65
N GLY A 199 -6.52 12.09 -0.26
CA GLY A 199 -7.80 12.72 0.04
C GLY A 199 -7.77 13.73 1.17
N ILE A 200 -6.79 13.66 2.09
CA ILE A 200 -6.54 14.74 3.05
C ILE A 200 -5.90 15.94 2.34
N THR A 201 -4.81 15.71 1.62
CA THR A 201 -3.98 16.77 1.02
C THR A 201 -4.60 17.41 -0.23
N ARG A 202 -5.59 16.76 -0.84
CA ARG A 202 -6.48 17.33 -1.87
C ARG A 202 -7.38 18.44 -1.32
N HIS A 203 -7.73 18.37 -0.03
CA HIS A 203 -8.70 19.27 0.60
C HIS A 203 -8.07 20.19 1.66
N ILE A 204 -6.91 19.85 2.21
CA ILE A 204 -6.21 20.60 3.27
C ILE A 204 -4.81 20.95 2.79
N GLU A 205 -4.52 22.25 2.68
CA GLU A 205 -3.22 22.74 2.21
C GLU A 205 -2.13 22.56 3.28
N ASP A 206 -0.86 22.45 2.88
CA ASP A 206 0.29 22.26 3.80
C ASP A 206 0.33 23.29 4.95
N TRP A 207 -0.03 24.55 4.69
CA TRP A 207 -0.05 25.59 5.73
C TRP A 207 -1.18 25.41 6.76
N GLU A 208 -2.28 24.75 6.38
CA GLU A 208 -3.37 24.37 7.28
C GLU A 208 -3.01 23.11 8.06
N ILE A 209 -2.34 22.14 7.43
CA ILE A 209 -1.76 20.97 8.09
C ILE A 209 -0.80 21.44 9.20
N ALA A 210 0.09 22.39 8.90
CA ALA A 210 0.99 22.98 9.89
C ALA A 210 0.22 23.57 11.09
N ALA A 211 -0.78 24.42 10.83
CA ALA A 211 -1.57 25.07 11.88
C ALA A 211 -2.42 24.10 12.72
N LEU A 212 -2.92 23.00 12.13
CA LEU A 212 -3.62 21.95 12.84
C LEU A 212 -2.66 21.17 13.75
N LEU A 213 -1.53 20.71 13.22
CA LEU A 213 -0.57 19.87 13.94
C LEU A 213 0.25 20.62 15.01
N ASP A 214 0.44 21.93 14.87
CA ASP A 214 1.04 22.82 15.89
C ASP A 214 0.08 23.08 17.09
N SER A 215 -1.22 22.83 16.91
CA SER A 215 -2.19 23.07 17.99
C SER A 215 -2.10 22.02 19.12
N ASN A 216 -2.29 22.46 20.36
CA ASN A 216 -2.33 21.61 21.56
C ASN A 216 -3.59 20.70 21.67
N GLN A 217 -4.32 20.50 20.58
CA GLN A 217 -5.49 19.61 20.55
C GLN A 217 -5.06 18.13 20.52
N ALA A 218 -5.85 17.24 21.11
CA ALA A 218 -5.51 15.80 21.13
C ALA A 218 -5.57 15.20 19.70
N PRO A 219 -4.74 14.18 19.35
CA PRO A 219 -4.74 13.57 18.02
C PRO A 219 -6.13 13.20 17.49
N ALA A 220 -7.02 12.65 18.33
CA ALA A 220 -8.39 12.31 17.92
C ALA A 220 -9.25 13.53 17.53
N GLN A 221 -9.02 14.69 18.17
CA GLN A 221 -9.71 15.94 17.81
C GLN A 221 -9.18 16.49 16.49
N LEU A 222 -7.88 16.38 16.23
CA LEU A 222 -7.25 16.77 14.98
C LEU A 222 -7.74 15.92 13.81
N CYS A 223 -7.80 14.60 13.99
CA CYS A 223 -8.38 13.68 13.01
C CYS A 223 -9.84 14.05 12.67
N GLN A 224 -10.66 14.31 13.68
CA GLN A 224 -12.05 14.73 13.49
C GLN A 224 -12.16 16.08 12.75
N GLN A 225 -11.33 17.07 13.11
CA GLN A 225 -11.28 18.36 12.42
C GLN A 225 -10.82 18.22 10.96
N MET A 226 -9.80 17.41 10.67
CA MET A 226 -9.35 17.15 9.30
C MET A 226 -10.49 16.55 8.47
N LYS A 227 -11.21 15.56 9.00
CA LYS A 227 -12.40 15.00 8.36
C LYS A 227 -13.49 16.05 8.12
N GLU A 228 -13.81 16.88 9.11
CA GLU A 228 -14.79 17.96 8.98
C GLU A 228 -14.41 18.99 7.91
N ILE A 229 -13.13 19.37 7.83
CA ILE A 229 -12.60 20.26 6.78
C ILE A 229 -12.76 19.61 5.40
N CYS A 230 -12.35 18.34 5.25
CA CYS A 230 -12.49 17.62 3.98
C CYS A 230 -13.96 17.54 3.53
N TYR A 231 -14.88 17.17 4.43
CA TYR A 231 -16.33 17.15 4.17
C TYR A 231 -16.87 18.52 3.78
N SER A 232 -16.44 19.60 4.45
CA SER A 232 -16.86 20.96 4.12
C SER A 232 -16.38 21.43 2.74
N ARG A 233 -15.34 20.78 2.20
CA ARG A 233 -14.71 21.05 0.90
C ARG A 233 -15.08 20.04 -0.18
N GLY A 234 -16.00 19.12 0.12
CA GLY A 234 -16.60 18.20 -0.86
C GLY A 234 -16.23 16.73 -0.71
N ALA A 235 -15.16 16.38 0.02
CA ALA A 235 -14.66 15.02 0.21
C ALA A 235 -14.76 14.17 -1.07
N GLU A 236 -14.09 14.63 -2.13
CA GLU A 236 -14.18 14.09 -3.49
C GLU A 236 -13.52 12.70 -3.66
N ASP A 237 -12.77 12.25 -2.65
CA ASP A 237 -12.14 10.93 -2.58
C ASP A 237 -12.27 10.33 -1.18
N ASN A 238 -11.80 9.08 -1.03
CA ASN A 238 -11.51 8.46 0.27
C ASN A 238 -10.49 9.32 1.04
N LEU A 239 -10.60 9.35 2.37
CA LEU A 239 -9.72 10.17 3.20
C LEU A 239 -9.28 9.41 4.44
N THR A 240 -7.98 9.36 4.67
CA THR A 240 -7.36 8.66 5.80
C THR A 240 -6.22 9.48 6.39
N ALA A 241 -6.20 9.58 7.72
CA ALA A 241 -5.16 10.25 8.48
C ALA A 241 -4.83 9.47 9.75
N VAL A 242 -3.54 9.30 10.05
CA VAL A 242 -3.02 8.76 11.31
C VAL A 242 -2.06 9.79 11.90
N ILE A 243 -2.37 10.29 13.10
CA ILE A 243 -1.56 11.28 13.81
C ILE A 243 -0.85 10.61 14.98
N VAL A 244 0.44 10.86 15.13
CA VAL A 244 1.29 10.34 16.22
C VAL A 244 2.05 11.51 16.85
N ARG A 245 1.77 11.80 18.13
CA ARG A 245 2.37 12.93 18.87
C ARG A 245 3.18 12.46 20.07
N PHE A 246 4.45 12.85 20.09
CA PHE A 246 5.39 12.64 21.19
C PHE A 246 5.22 13.75 22.25
N PRO A 247 5.42 13.46 23.56
CA PRO A 247 5.31 14.46 24.62
C PRO A 247 6.41 15.52 24.47
N ALA A 248 6.13 16.75 24.90
CA ALA A 248 7.07 17.87 24.86
C ALA A 248 8.18 17.78 25.93
N GLU A 249 7.98 16.95 26.96
CA GLU A 249 8.97 16.67 28.00
C GLU A 249 9.54 15.26 27.76
N HIS A 250 10.86 15.08 27.92
CA HIS A 250 11.39 13.72 28.12
C HIS A 250 10.77 13.17 29.41
N ALA A 251 10.26 11.94 29.42
CA ALA A 251 10.25 11.22 30.68
C ALA A 251 11.71 11.05 31.12
N ALA A 252 12.08 11.71 32.21
CA ALA A 252 13.40 11.62 32.77
C ALA A 252 13.63 10.22 33.36
N GLU A 253 14.13 9.28 32.55
CA GLU A 253 14.97 8.13 32.93
C GLU A 253 15.25 7.22 31.72
N ASN A 254 16.39 7.42 31.05
CA ASN A 254 17.42 6.37 30.82
C ASN A 254 18.61 6.95 30.03
N GLY A 255 19.82 6.82 30.61
CA GLY A 255 21.02 7.55 30.17
C GLY A 255 21.72 6.97 28.94
N PHE A 256 21.15 7.18 27.74
CA PHE A 256 21.85 6.96 26.46
C PHE A 256 22.25 8.26 25.73
N ALA A 257 21.68 9.41 26.12
CA ALA A 257 21.87 10.70 25.45
C ALA A 257 23.24 11.37 25.68
N GLU A 258 24.08 10.87 26.60
CA GLU A 258 25.46 11.39 26.76
C GLU A 258 26.42 10.81 25.70
N THR A 259 26.22 9.56 25.25
CA THR A 259 27.17 8.87 24.37
C THR A 259 27.29 9.49 22.97
N ILE A 260 26.21 10.10 22.44
CA ILE A 260 26.24 10.71 21.09
C ILE A 260 26.94 12.09 21.10
N ARG A 261 26.93 12.82 22.22
CA ARG A 261 27.67 14.09 22.35
C ARG A 261 29.19 13.89 22.28
N ASP A 262 29.69 12.74 22.72
CA ASP A 262 31.10 12.38 22.60
C ASP A 262 31.46 11.84 21.19
N MET A 263 30.47 11.49 20.35
CA MET A 263 30.72 11.06 18.96
C MET A 263 30.79 12.23 17.97
N GLU A 264 30.08 13.34 18.21
CA GLU A 264 30.20 14.56 17.39
C GLU A 264 31.56 15.27 17.54
N THR A 265 32.33 14.94 18.58
CA THR A 265 33.65 15.54 18.85
C THR A 265 34.85 14.77 18.28
N GLU A 266 34.68 13.52 17.81
CA GLU A 266 35.76 12.71 17.22
C GLU A 266 35.49 12.21 15.79
N GLN A 267 34.98 13.08 14.89
CA GLN A 267 35.09 12.86 13.43
C GLN A 267 35.62 14.07 12.65
N VAL A 268 36.87 14.46 12.92
CA VAL A 268 37.68 15.18 11.91
C VAL A 268 38.33 14.14 11.00
N THR A 269 37.58 13.67 10.00
CA THR A 269 38.08 12.71 9.00
C THR A 269 39.10 13.36 8.05
N ILE A 270 40.02 12.53 7.56
CA ILE A 270 41.22 12.94 6.80
C ILE A 270 40.82 13.36 5.37
N ALA A 271 40.28 14.57 5.23
CA ALA A 271 39.93 15.18 3.94
C ALA A 271 40.21 16.69 3.85
N ALA A 272 40.60 17.35 4.94
CA ALA A 272 40.85 18.80 5.02
C ALA A 272 42.35 19.17 5.14
N ALA A 273 43.23 18.39 4.50
CA ALA A 273 44.69 18.58 4.54
C ALA A 273 45.29 18.95 3.16
N ARG A 274 44.59 19.77 2.38
CA ARG A 274 45.10 20.48 1.19
C ARG A 274 44.10 21.56 0.76
N ALA A 275 44.62 22.77 0.51
CA ALA A 275 43.91 24.05 0.65
C ALA A 275 43.55 24.33 2.14
N GLU A 276 43.76 25.52 2.70
CA GLU A 276 43.99 26.82 2.08
C GLU A 276 45.30 27.53 2.50
N THR A 277 45.56 28.64 1.81
CA THR A 277 46.72 29.53 1.84
C THR A 277 47.06 30.15 3.21
N ALA A 278 48.35 30.14 3.57
CA ALA A 278 48.94 31.06 4.55
C ALA A 278 49.24 32.44 3.90
N PRO A 279 49.31 33.54 4.66
CA PRO A 279 49.29 34.90 4.11
C PRO A 279 50.62 35.36 3.50
N VAL A 280 50.52 36.38 2.64
CA VAL A 280 51.64 37.12 2.07
C VAL A 280 52.29 38.00 3.15
N GLU A 281 53.59 37.84 3.35
CA GLU A 281 54.44 38.84 4.00
C GLU A 281 55.72 39.00 3.17
N GLU A 282 56.07 40.26 2.86
CA GLU A 282 57.15 40.60 1.93
C GLU A 282 58.54 40.35 2.53
N LEU A 283 59.46 39.78 1.74
CA LEU A 283 60.89 40.08 1.85
C LEU A 283 61.59 39.85 0.50
N HIS A 284 62.60 40.68 0.24
CA HIS A 284 63.19 40.94 -1.08
C HIS A 284 64.28 39.90 -1.49
N PRO A 285 64.76 39.91 -2.76
CA PRO A 285 65.29 38.73 -3.44
C PRO A 285 66.81 38.56 -3.31
N ASP A 286 67.28 37.35 -3.64
CA ASP A 286 68.55 37.12 -4.34
C ASP A 286 68.56 35.70 -4.96
N ALA A 287 69.37 35.53 -6.02
CA ALA A 287 70.00 34.31 -6.61
C ALA A 287 69.47 32.88 -6.27
N GLU A 288 69.47 31.88 -7.15
CA GLU A 288 70.13 31.69 -8.45
C GLU A 288 69.44 30.53 -9.21
N ALA A 289 69.70 30.37 -10.51
CA ALA A 289 69.19 29.23 -11.28
C ALA A 289 70.05 27.96 -11.05
N LEU A 290 69.44 26.77 -11.20
CA LEU A 290 70.07 25.63 -11.88
C LEU A 290 69.07 24.48 -12.14
N GLU A 291 69.05 24.00 -13.38
CA GLU A 291 68.43 22.74 -13.78
C GLU A 291 69.22 21.54 -13.21
N PHE A 292 68.59 20.38 -13.05
CA PHE A 292 69.16 19.13 -13.60
C PHE A 292 68.08 18.07 -13.81
N THR A 293 68.33 17.15 -14.75
CA THR A 293 67.34 16.22 -15.35
C THR A 293 67.71 14.74 -15.17
N ARG A 294 66.69 13.87 -15.33
CA ARG A 294 66.72 12.43 -15.68
C ARG A 294 67.21 11.42 -14.62
N GLN A 295 66.40 10.43 -14.19
CA GLN A 295 65.80 9.27 -14.89
C GLN A 295 66.63 7.97 -14.65
N GLU A 296 65.94 6.81 -14.65
CA GLU A 296 66.45 5.42 -14.57
C GLU A 296 66.78 4.84 -13.17
N ALA A 297 66.60 3.55 -12.84
CA ALA A 297 65.72 2.49 -13.38
C ALA A 297 65.73 1.19 -12.51
N ALA A 298 64.67 0.38 -12.64
CA ALA A 298 64.63 -1.11 -12.63
C ALA A 298 64.80 -1.98 -11.34
N ALA A 299 64.38 -3.25 -11.52
CA ALA A 299 64.41 -4.47 -10.64
C ALA A 299 63.33 -4.54 -9.52
N ILE A 300 62.31 -5.44 -9.54
CA ILE A 300 62.19 -6.91 -9.73
C ILE A 300 62.56 -7.72 -8.47
N ASP A 301 61.58 -8.39 -7.83
CA ASP A 301 61.47 -9.87 -7.80
C ASP A 301 60.07 -10.37 -7.36
N LYS A 302 59.80 -11.68 -7.52
CA LYS A 302 58.54 -12.42 -7.28
C LYS A 302 58.71 -13.54 -6.22
N ASN A 303 57.63 -14.33 -6.07
CA ASN A 303 57.49 -15.64 -5.41
C ASN A 303 56.98 -15.59 -3.95
N ASP A 304 56.20 -16.56 -3.45
CA ASP A 304 55.99 -17.93 -3.96
C ASP A 304 54.55 -18.46 -3.78
N ASP A 305 54.21 -19.53 -4.51
CA ASP A 305 52.90 -20.21 -4.53
C ASP A 305 52.75 -21.28 -3.43
N GLN A 306 51.51 -21.75 -3.17
CA GLN A 306 51.25 -23.20 -3.05
C GLN A 306 49.79 -23.60 -3.26
N ALA A 307 49.58 -24.80 -3.81
CA ALA A 307 48.31 -25.31 -4.31
C ALA A 307 47.96 -26.71 -3.75
N TYR A 308 46.72 -27.15 -3.96
CA TYR A 308 46.28 -28.54 -3.83
C TYR A 308 45.35 -28.93 -5.00
N LEU A 309 45.46 -30.18 -5.46
CA LEU A 309 44.80 -30.73 -6.66
C LEU A 309 44.59 -32.25 -6.49
N LEU A 310 43.96 -32.87 -7.50
CA LEU A 310 43.65 -34.31 -7.69
C LEU A 310 42.37 -34.81 -6.98
N GLU A 311 41.53 -35.65 -7.57
CA GLU A 311 41.24 -36.01 -8.99
C GLU A 311 40.00 -36.93 -8.98
N ASP A 312 39.09 -36.84 -9.96
CA ASP A 312 38.57 -38.03 -10.66
C ASP A 312 37.74 -37.63 -11.90
N ALA A 313 37.70 -38.50 -12.92
CA ALA A 313 37.02 -38.23 -14.19
C ALA A 313 36.35 -39.47 -14.78
N SER A 314 35.17 -39.29 -15.39
CA SER A 314 34.63 -40.22 -16.40
C SER A 314 33.68 -39.51 -17.36
N GLU A 315 33.59 -40.06 -18.57
CA GLU A 315 33.17 -39.39 -19.81
C GLU A 315 31.64 -39.44 -20.04
N LEU A 316 31.08 -38.46 -20.78
CA LEU A 316 30.14 -38.78 -21.86
C LEU A 316 30.05 -37.69 -22.96
N TYR A 317 30.24 -38.16 -24.20
CA TYR A 317 30.00 -37.62 -25.54
C TYR A 317 29.47 -36.20 -25.83
N ILE A 318 30.01 -35.66 -26.93
CA ILE A 318 29.74 -34.39 -27.62
C ILE A 318 28.67 -34.58 -28.70
N ASP A 319 27.90 -33.53 -29.01
CA ASP A 319 27.42 -33.26 -30.37
C ASP A 319 27.56 -31.74 -30.66
N GLU A 320 28.08 -31.38 -31.83
CA GLU A 320 28.38 -29.98 -32.23
C GLU A 320 27.28 -29.38 -33.13
N PRO A 321 27.12 -28.05 -33.15
CA PRO A 321 26.65 -27.36 -34.35
C PRO A 321 27.64 -26.32 -34.89
N GLU A 322 27.68 -26.22 -36.23
CA GLU A 322 28.63 -25.42 -37.03
C GLU A 322 28.55 -23.89 -36.83
N PRO A 323 29.63 -23.13 -37.15
CA PRO A 323 29.70 -21.68 -36.95
C PRO A 323 29.08 -20.87 -38.11
N LEU A 324 28.41 -19.76 -37.78
CA LEU A 324 27.94 -18.75 -38.74
C LEU A 324 28.89 -17.54 -38.82
N GLU A 325 29.05 -17.02 -40.04
CA GLU A 325 30.03 -15.99 -40.41
C GLU A 325 29.71 -14.57 -39.89
N LYS A 326 30.74 -13.74 -39.74
CA LYS A 326 30.66 -12.32 -39.37
C LYS A 326 30.87 -11.41 -40.59
N GLN A 327 30.03 -10.39 -40.78
CA GLN A 327 30.33 -9.13 -41.50
C GLN A 327 29.36 -8.00 -41.00
N PRO A 328 29.60 -6.70 -41.28
CA PRO A 328 29.71 -5.73 -40.18
C PRO A 328 28.62 -4.64 -40.10
N TYR A 329 28.68 -3.87 -39.00
CA TYR A 329 27.86 -2.69 -38.70
C TYR A 329 28.08 -1.49 -39.64
N THR A 330 27.00 -0.77 -39.94
CA THR A 330 27.01 0.66 -40.31
C THR A 330 25.86 1.43 -39.65
N SER A 331 26.01 2.74 -39.51
CA SER A 331 25.30 3.61 -38.55
C SER A 331 24.00 4.27 -39.04
N SER A 332 23.11 4.55 -38.08
CA SER A 332 22.27 5.76 -37.91
C SER A 332 21.48 6.34 -39.09
N SER A 333 20.15 6.42 -38.95
CA SER A 333 19.41 7.68 -39.19
C SER A 333 17.96 7.66 -38.70
N VAL A 334 17.54 8.82 -38.20
CA VAL A 334 16.19 9.28 -37.77
C VAL A 334 15.09 9.02 -38.81
N VAL A 335 13.84 8.77 -38.35
CA VAL A 335 12.61 8.90 -39.15
C VAL A 335 11.57 9.74 -38.40
N VAL A 336 10.99 10.71 -39.11
CA VAL A 336 9.92 11.65 -38.69
C VAL A 336 8.59 11.17 -39.32
N PRO A 337 7.41 11.37 -38.68
CA PRO A 337 6.16 10.73 -39.12
C PRO A 337 5.64 11.19 -40.49
N ALA A 338 4.87 10.30 -41.14
CA ALA A 338 4.27 10.52 -42.46
C ALA A 338 2.95 11.31 -42.40
N GLN A 339 2.62 11.98 -43.50
CA GLN A 339 1.51 12.92 -43.66
C GLN A 339 0.53 12.43 -44.76
N GLU A 340 -0.76 12.75 -44.62
CA GLU A 340 -1.84 12.24 -45.49
C GLU A 340 -1.77 12.74 -46.95
N PRO A 341 -2.25 11.95 -47.94
CA PRO A 341 -2.31 12.36 -49.35
C PRO A 341 -3.62 13.09 -49.71
N ALA A 342 -3.51 14.09 -50.59
CA ALA A 342 -4.64 14.90 -51.10
C ALA A 342 -5.23 14.37 -52.42
N ALA A 343 -6.41 14.88 -52.79
CA ALA A 343 -7.24 14.43 -53.91
C ALA A 343 -6.92 15.04 -55.29
N GLU A 344 -7.42 14.42 -56.37
CA GLU A 344 -7.32 14.87 -57.76
C GLU A 344 -8.70 15.09 -58.45
N PRO A 345 -8.78 15.80 -59.61
CA PRO A 345 -9.93 16.66 -59.94
C PRO A 345 -10.90 16.15 -61.04
N ILE A 346 -12.05 16.83 -61.18
CA ILE A 346 -13.10 16.53 -62.19
C ILE A 346 -13.64 17.82 -62.86
N THR A 347 -13.82 17.82 -64.19
CA THR A 347 -14.53 18.86 -64.99
C THR A 347 -15.21 18.21 -66.23
N PRO A 348 -16.07 18.89 -67.04
CA PRO A 348 -17.42 19.35 -66.66
C PRO A 348 -18.57 18.97 -67.67
N LYS A 349 -19.80 19.39 -67.28
CA LYS A 349 -21.17 19.33 -67.90
C LYS A 349 -21.32 19.34 -69.44
N PRO A 350 -22.41 18.75 -69.99
CA PRO A 350 -23.71 19.44 -70.26
C PRO A 350 -24.96 18.59 -69.85
N ALA A 351 -26.26 18.90 -70.02
CA ALA A 351 -27.08 20.08 -70.44
C ALA A 351 -28.46 20.11 -69.67
N GLU A 352 -29.62 20.16 -70.35
CA GLU A 352 -31.03 20.28 -69.84
C GLU A 352 -32.04 19.55 -70.77
N THR A 353 -33.21 19.08 -70.27
CA THR A 353 -34.58 19.56 -70.62
C THR A 353 -35.70 18.72 -69.97
N GLN A 354 -36.94 19.23 -70.01
CA GLN A 354 -38.12 18.79 -69.22
C GLN A 354 -39.02 17.77 -69.98
N ASP A 355 -39.84 17.00 -69.25
CA ASP A 355 -41.32 17.19 -69.13
C ASP A 355 -42.21 15.92 -69.05
N THR A 356 -43.15 15.99 -68.09
CA THR A 356 -44.50 15.38 -68.03
C THR A 356 -44.82 13.90 -67.64
N PHE A 357 -45.79 13.83 -66.71
CA PHE A 357 -47.05 13.03 -66.69
C PHE A 357 -47.29 11.86 -65.69
N VAL A 358 -48.39 12.07 -64.92
CA VAL A 358 -49.36 11.15 -64.27
C VAL A 358 -49.20 10.81 -62.78
N GLU A 359 -50.21 11.24 -62.02
CA GLU A 359 -50.60 10.82 -60.67
C GLU A 359 -51.26 9.43 -60.66
N THR A 360 -50.98 8.65 -59.60
CA THR A 360 -52.00 7.79 -58.96
C THR A 360 -51.74 7.73 -57.46
N GLU A 361 -52.75 8.08 -56.66
CA GLU A 361 -52.74 7.88 -55.20
C GLU A 361 -52.68 6.39 -54.83
N ASN A 362 -52.13 6.08 -53.66
CA ASN A 362 -52.71 5.03 -52.82
C ASN A 362 -52.48 5.35 -51.33
N ASP A 363 -53.56 5.33 -50.55
CA ASP A 363 -53.56 5.77 -49.15
C ASP A 363 -52.99 4.69 -48.21
N GLY A 364 -52.25 5.12 -47.19
CA GLY A 364 -51.15 4.36 -46.56
C GLY A 364 -51.11 4.39 -45.03
N SER A 365 -52.24 4.68 -44.39
CA SER A 365 -52.54 4.39 -42.98
C SER A 365 -51.79 5.15 -41.86
N PHE A 366 -52.60 6.00 -41.22
CA PHE A 366 -52.52 6.51 -39.85
C PHE A 366 -51.97 5.54 -38.77
N ALA A 367 -52.08 4.22 -38.94
CA ALA A 367 -51.63 3.22 -37.97
C ALA A 367 -50.15 3.35 -37.57
N ASN A 368 -49.26 3.65 -38.53
CA ASN A 368 -47.82 3.75 -38.27
C ASN A 368 -47.45 4.97 -37.40
N LYS A 369 -48.28 6.02 -37.36
CA LYS A 369 -48.09 7.19 -36.47
C LYS A 369 -48.69 6.97 -35.08
N MET A 370 -49.69 6.09 -34.95
CA MET A 370 -50.27 5.76 -33.65
C MET A 370 -49.39 4.79 -32.85
N LEU A 371 -48.73 3.84 -33.53
CA LEU A 371 -47.78 2.91 -32.89
C LEU A 371 -46.57 3.61 -32.26
N SER A 372 -46.00 4.66 -32.90
CA SER A 372 -44.88 5.41 -32.31
C SER A 372 -45.29 6.23 -31.08
N ALA A 373 -46.53 6.73 -31.04
CA ALA A 373 -47.04 7.48 -29.89
C ALA A 373 -47.29 6.60 -28.66
N ILE A 374 -47.78 5.37 -28.86
CA ILE A 374 -48.00 4.39 -27.78
C ILE A 374 -46.65 3.90 -27.21
N ALA A 375 -45.65 3.68 -28.05
CA ALA A 375 -44.30 3.31 -27.58
C ALA A 375 -43.67 4.39 -26.68
N LEU A 376 -43.80 5.67 -27.05
CA LEU A 376 -43.31 6.80 -26.25
C LEU A 376 -44.06 6.94 -24.91
N LEU A 377 -45.36 6.67 -24.88
CA LEU A 377 -46.16 6.68 -23.64
C LEU A 377 -45.77 5.56 -22.66
N LEU A 378 -45.42 4.37 -23.17
CA LEU A 378 -44.98 3.25 -22.33
C LEU A 378 -43.59 3.49 -21.72
N VAL A 379 -42.65 4.06 -22.49
CA VAL A 379 -41.32 4.45 -21.97
C VAL A 379 -41.43 5.59 -20.96
N GLY A 380 -42.28 6.60 -21.23
CA GLY A 380 -42.55 7.69 -20.27
C GLY A 380 -43.23 7.21 -18.98
N GLY A 381 -44.15 6.25 -19.07
CA GLY A 381 -44.83 5.67 -17.91
C GLY A 381 -43.91 4.90 -16.98
N LEU A 382 -42.96 4.13 -17.53
CA LEU A 382 -41.95 3.39 -16.75
C LEU A 382 -40.98 4.31 -16.00
N LEU A 383 -40.57 5.42 -16.60
CA LEU A 383 -39.71 6.41 -15.94
C LEU A 383 -40.47 7.27 -14.91
N GLY A 384 -41.75 7.56 -15.16
CA GLY A 384 -42.59 8.35 -14.24
C GLY A 384 -42.96 7.61 -12.94
N PHE A 385 -43.13 6.28 -12.98
CA PHE A 385 -43.58 5.51 -11.81
C PHE A 385 -42.49 5.35 -10.75
N GLY A 386 -41.21 5.31 -11.14
CA GLY A 386 -40.07 5.26 -10.21
C GLY A 386 -39.93 6.54 -9.37
N ALA A 387 -40.16 7.72 -9.96
CA ALA A 387 -40.02 9.00 -9.29
C ALA A 387 -41.09 9.23 -8.18
N HIS A 388 -42.31 8.69 -8.36
CA HIS A 388 -43.38 8.87 -7.38
C HIS A 388 -43.17 8.02 -6.10
N TYR A 389 -42.44 6.91 -6.17
CA TYR A 389 -42.20 6.05 -4.99
C TYR A 389 -41.09 6.57 -4.06
N PHE A 390 -40.23 7.48 -4.55
CA PHE A 390 -39.16 8.13 -3.76
C PHE A 390 -39.52 9.53 -3.23
N MET A 391 -40.66 10.09 -3.63
CA MET A 391 -41.16 11.37 -3.10
C MET A 391 -42.48 11.18 -2.33
N SER A 392 -42.35 10.75 -1.08
CA SER A 392 -43.42 10.88 -0.07
C SER A 392 -42.78 11.25 1.28
N PRO A 393 -43.16 12.38 1.90
CA PRO A 393 -42.46 12.89 3.07
C PRO A 393 -42.86 12.13 4.33
N SER A 394 -41.89 11.45 4.95
CA SER A 394 -42.03 10.96 6.33
C SER A 394 -42.07 12.14 7.30
N ILE A 395 -43.07 12.13 8.19
CA ILE A 395 -43.35 13.21 9.13
C ILE A 395 -42.23 13.30 10.17
N VAL A 396 -41.72 14.52 10.39
CA VAL A 396 -40.76 14.83 11.46
C VAL A 396 -41.48 14.98 12.79
N THR A 397 -40.93 14.34 13.83
CA THR A 397 -41.24 14.60 15.24
C THR A 397 -39.97 14.92 16.02
N GLU A 398 -39.81 16.17 16.42
CA GLU A 398 -38.95 16.60 17.54
C GLU A 398 -39.53 16.09 18.87
N ALA A 399 -38.83 15.91 20.00
CA ALA A 399 -37.41 15.75 20.35
C ALA A 399 -37.38 15.11 21.78
N PRO A 400 -36.25 14.60 22.29
CA PRO A 400 -35.49 15.35 23.30
C PRO A 400 -33.95 15.12 23.19
N PRO A 401 -33.08 15.81 23.97
CA PRO A 401 -31.64 15.83 23.67
C PRO A 401 -30.93 14.52 24.05
N GLU A 402 -30.08 14.03 23.14
CA GLU A 402 -29.23 12.87 23.41
C GLU A 402 -28.12 13.21 24.41
N ALA A 403 -27.92 12.32 25.37
CA ALA A 403 -26.77 12.34 26.26
C ALA A 403 -25.53 11.77 25.54
N THR A 404 -24.35 12.27 25.93
CA THR A 404 -23.01 11.84 25.46
C THR A 404 -22.91 10.34 25.15
N PRO A 405 -22.43 9.94 23.95
CA PRO A 405 -22.24 8.54 23.61
C PRO A 405 -21.15 7.92 24.50
N GLN A 406 -21.55 6.93 25.30
CA GLN A 406 -20.62 5.99 25.92
C GLN A 406 -20.30 4.88 24.92
N LEU A 407 -19.10 4.30 25.02
CA LEU A 407 -18.68 3.15 24.21
C LEU A 407 -19.63 1.97 24.43
N VAL A 408 -20.41 1.63 23.40
CA VAL A 408 -21.26 0.43 23.38
C VAL A 408 -20.50 -0.67 22.64
N ALA A 409 -20.28 -1.80 23.32
CA ALA A 409 -19.75 -3.01 22.69
C ALA A 409 -20.70 -3.48 21.57
N LYS A 410 -20.15 -4.12 20.51
CA LYS A 410 -20.89 -4.60 19.33
C LYS A 410 -22.24 -5.21 19.71
N SER A 411 -23.33 -4.79 19.06
CA SER A 411 -24.67 -5.29 19.37
C SER A 411 -24.85 -6.73 18.90
N ASP A 412 -25.36 -7.59 19.80
CA ASP A 412 -25.52 -9.04 19.60
C ASP A 412 -26.65 -9.45 18.61
N ASN A 413 -27.09 -8.57 17.70
CA ASN A 413 -28.22 -8.84 16.80
C ASN A 413 -28.03 -8.31 15.36
N VAL A 414 -26.83 -8.47 14.80
CA VAL A 414 -26.73 -8.65 13.34
C VAL A 414 -26.99 -10.13 13.05
N PRO A 415 -27.99 -10.50 12.22
CA PRO A 415 -28.18 -11.90 11.84
C PRO A 415 -26.97 -12.36 11.03
N LEU A 416 -26.17 -13.23 11.63
CA LEU A 416 -25.01 -13.85 10.98
C LEU A 416 -25.48 -14.67 9.77
N THR A 417 -24.66 -14.69 8.73
CA THR A 417 -24.83 -15.63 7.62
C THR A 417 -24.67 -17.07 8.11
N SER A 418 -25.26 -18.03 7.38
CA SER A 418 -25.06 -19.47 7.65
C SER A 418 -23.58 -19.86 7.67
N PHE A 419 -22.79 -19.19 6.85
CA PHE A 419 -21.34 -19.36 6.74
C PHE A 419 -20.58 -18.89 7.98
N GLU A 420 -20.89 -17.69 8.48
CA GLU A 420 -20.30 -17.16 9.72
C GLU A 420 -20.70 -18.00 10.94
N GLU A 421 -21.94 -18.47 11.01
CA GLU A 421 -22.38 -19.40 12.05
C GLU A 421 -21.64 -20.75 11.94
N GLY A 422 -21.46 -21.27 10.72
CA GLY A 422 -20.63 -22.43 10.42
C GLY A 422 -19.18 -22.28 10.89
N ARG A 423 -18.53 -21.15 10.57
CA ARG A 423 -17.17 -20.83 11.06
C ARG A 423 -17.12 -20.83 12.59
N ARG A 424 -18.10 -20.22 13.25
CA ARG A 424 -18.14 -20.12 14.72
C ARG A 424 -18.34 -21.49 15.41
N ILE A 425 -19.08 -22.40 14.78
CA ILE A 425 -19.22 -23.80 15.24
C ILE A 425 -17.88 -24.54 15.11
N VAL A 426 -17.19 -24.40 13.96
CA VAL A 426 -15.87 -25.00 13.72
C VAL A 426 -14.83 -24.50 14.70
N ASP A 427 -14.77 -23.19 14.93
CA ASP A 427 -13.77 -22.58 15.83
C ASP A 427 -13.94 -23.04 17.28
N LYS A 428 -15.18 -23.30 17.71
CA LYS A 428 -15.53 -23.70 19.07
C LYS A 428 -15.21 -25.17 19.39
N ASP A 429 -15.45 -26.08 18.47
CA ASP A 429 -15.10 -27.51 18.62
C ASP A 429 -14.79 -28.16 17.26
N PRO A 430 -13.55 -27.99 16.76
CA PRO A 430 -13.16 -28.52 15.46
C PRO A 430 -13.15 -30.06 15.44
N ALA A 431 -12.91 -30.70 16.59
CA ALA A 431 -12.90 -32.16 16.71
C ALA A 431 -14.31 -32.75 16.60
N ALA A 432 -15.31 -32.15 17.26
CA ALA A 432 -16.72 -32.55 17.09
C ALA A 432 -17.20 -32.28 15.66
N TYR A 433 -16.81 -31.16 15.04
CA TYR A 433 -17.18 -30.86 13.65
C TYR A 433 -16.62 -31.91 12.68
N ILE A 434 -15.33 -32.27 12.78
CA ILE A 434 -14.72 -33.35 11.98
C ILE A 434 -15.51 -34.66 12.16
N ASN A 435 -15.78 -35.06 13.40
CA ASN A 435 -16.50 -36.32 13.68
C ASN A 435 -17.94 -36.33 13.13
N ALA A 436 -18.61 -35.17 13.06
CA ALA A 436 -19.98 -35.05 12.58
C ALA A 436 -20.09 -34.88 11.04
N LYS A 437 -19.10 -34.24 10.40
CA LYS A 437 -19.20 -33.77 9.00
C LYS A 437 -18.18 -34.36 8.03
N ALA A 438 -17.03 -34.86 8.48
CA ALA A 438 -15.96 -35.33 7.57
C ALA A 438 -16.34 -36.51 6.66
N ALA A 439 -17.43 -37.24 6.99
CA ALA A 439 -17.92 -38.36 6.18
C ALA A 439 -18.75 -37.93 4.95
N SER A 440 -19.32 -36.71 4.93
CA SER A 440 -20.33 -36.31 3.95
C SER A 440 -20.33 -34.81 3.54
N PRO A 441 -19.18 -34.15 3.28
CA PRO A 441 -19.18 -32.77 2.75
C PRO A 441 -19.84 -32.72 1.37
N GLN A 442 -20.75 -31.77 1.13
CA GLN A 442 -21.51 -31.68 -0.12
C GLN A 442 -20.98 -30.62 -1.10
N ASP A 443 -20.65 -29.43 -0.59
CA ASP A 443 -20.37 -28.23 -1.39
C ASP A 443 -19.06 -27.54 -0.97
N SER A 444 -18.72 -26.44 -1.66
CA SER A 444 -17.50 -25.67 -1.40
C SER A 444 -17.41 -25.13 0.04
N GLU A 445 -18.55 -24.88 0.69
CA GLU A 445 -18.62 -24.32 2.03
C GLU A 445 -18.33 -25.41 3.08
N ASP A 446 -18.98 -26.57 2.96
CA ASP A 446 -18.70 -27.77 3.76
C ASP A 446 -17.20 -28.16 3.68
N TYR A 447 -16.59 -28.14 2.47
CA TYR A 447 -15.17 -28.44 2.30
C TYR A 447 -14.24 -27.39 2.92
N PHE A 448 -14.60 -26.10 2.87
CA PHE A 448 -13.83 -25.03 3.51
C PHE A 448 -13.89 -25.15 5.04
N LEU A 449 -15.08 -25.32 5.61
CA LEU A 449 -15.28 -25.48 7.06
C LEU A 449 -14.58 -26.73 7.58
N LEU A 450 -14.59 -27.83 6.81
CA LEU A 450 -13.84 -29.04 7.11
C LEU A 450 -12.31 -28.81 7.06
N GLY A 451 -11.82 -28.04 6.08
CA GLY A 451 -10.41 -27.64 6.00
C GLY A 451 -9.97 -26.80 7.20
N ARG A 452 -10.81 -25.85 7.62
CA ARG A 452 -10.60 -25.02 8.81
C ARG A 452 -10.56 -25.86 10.08
N ALA A 453 -11.47 -26.84 10.21
CA ALA A 453 -11.48 -27.76 11.35
C ALA A 453 -10.19 -28.63 11.40
N PHE A 454 -9.71 -29.12 10.25
CA PHE A 454 -8.45 -29.85 10.19
C PHE A 454 -7.24 -28.97 10.52
N LEU A 455 -7.20 -27.72 10.03
CA LEU A 455 -6.14 -26.76 10.32
C LEU A 455 -6.05 -26.49 11.83
N LEU A 456 -7.18 -26.21 12.47
CA LEU A 456 -7.31 -26.04 13.93
C LEU A 456 -6.95 -27.29 14.74
N SER A 457 -7.05 -28.47 14.12
CA SER A 457 -6.66 -29.75 14.74
C SER A 457 -5.20 -30.13 14.50
N GLY A 458 -4.38 -29.24 13.91
CA GLY A 458 -2.98 -29.52 13.55
C GLY A 458 -2.80 -30.51 12.38
N LYS A 459 -3.87 -30.80 11.63
CA LYS A 459 -3.90 -31.78 10.53
C LYS A 459 -3.68 -31.09 9.18
N GLY A 460 -2.48 -30.53 8.99
CA GLY A 460 -2.16 -29.67 7.86
C GLY A 460 -2.36 -30.32 6.47
N TRP A 461 -2.12 -31.62 6.33
CA TRP A 461 -2.32 -32.33 5.06
C TRP A 461 -3.80 -32.52 4.73
N GLU A 462 -4.62 -32.94 5.69
CA GLU A 462 -6.08 -33.05 5.56
C GLU A 462 -6.74 -31.68 5.35
N ALA A 463 -6.20 -30.63 5.99
CA ALA A 463 -6.61 -29.25 5.78
C ALA A 463 -6.32 -28.81 4.34
N LYS A 464 -5.07 -28.97 3.87
CA LYS A 464 -4.67 -28.65 2.48
C LYS A 464 -5.55 -29.36 1.46
N ARG A 465 -5.82 -30.65 1.68
CA ARG A 465 -6.67 -31.44 0.81
C ARG A 465 -8.10 -30.89 0.77
N SER A 466 -8.66 -30.54 1.91
CA SER A 466 -10.03 -30.02 2.02
C SER A 466 -10.18 -28.63 1.39
N PHE A 467 -9.22 -27.73 1.59
CA PHE A 467 -9.23 -26.38 0.98
C PHE A 467 -9.05 -26.41 -0.55
N ASN A 468 -8.21 -27.30 -1.08
CA ASN A 468 -8.14 -27.50 -2.54
C ASN A 468 -9.47 -28.04 -3.09
N GLU A 469 -10.16 -28.90 -2.33
CA GLU A 469 -11.41 -29.51 -2.77
C GLU A 469 -12.63 -28.56 -2.65
N ALA A 470 -12.53 -27.57 -1.76
CA ALA A 470 -13.35 -26.36 -1.76
C ALA A 470 -13.05 -25.49 -2.99
N LYS A 471 -11.77 -25.16 -3.26
CA LYS A 471 -11.34 -24.38 -4.44
C LYS A 471 -11.91 -24.95 -5.74
N ASN A 472 -11.86 -26.27 -5.90
CA ASN A 472 -12.40 -27.01 -7.05
C ASN A 472 -13.94 -26.91 -7.21
N ARG A 473 -14.68 -26.51 -6.17
CA ARG A 473 -16.15 -26.40 -6.14
C ARG A 473 -16.68 -24.97 -6.13
N LEU A 474 -15.82 -23.96 -6.09
CA LEU A 474 -16.22 -22.54 -6.12
C LEU A 474 -17.15 -22.20 -7.30
N ALA A 475 -16.97 -22.85 -8.46
CA ALA A 475 -17.83 -22.67 -9.64
C ALA A 475 -19.28 -23.17 -9.47
N GLN A 476 -19.62 -23.81 -8.35
CA GLN A 476 -20.96 -24.31 -8.01
C GLN A 476 -21.64 -23.46 -6.93
N VAL A 477 -20.96 -22.42 -6.42
CA VAL A 477 -21.43 -21.51 -5.37
C VAL A 477 -22.16 -20.32 -5.99
N ASP A 478 -23.18 -19.79 -5.32
CA ASP A 478 -23.84 -18.55 -5.76
C ASP A 478 -22.86 -17.38 -5.81
N ALA A 479 -22.98 -16.53 -6.83
CA ALA A 479 -22.00 -15.51 -7.18
C ALA A 479 -21.77 -14.49 -6.05
N ALA A 480 -22.79 -14.25 -5.22
CA ALA A 480 -22.69 -13.39 -4.04
C ALA A 480 -21.72 -13.93 -2.97
N ASN A 481 -21.70 -15.25 -2.76
CA ASN A 481 -20.89 -15.89 -1.71
C ASN A 481 -19.55 -16.42 -2.25
N ALA A 482 -19.48 -16.70 -3.55
CA ALA A 482 -18.28 -17.23 -4.21
C ALA A 482 -17.05 -16.31 -4.04
N LYS A 483 -17.22 -14.97 -4.03
CA LYS A 483 -16.10 -14.03 -3.86
C LYS A 483 -15.47 -14.14 -2.46
N THR A 484 -16.29 -14.07 -1.40
CA THR A 484 -15.84 -14.17 -0.01
C THR A 484 -15.19 -15.53 0.26
N LEU A 485 -15.85 -16.61 -0.18
CA LEU A 485 -15.34 -17.97 0.02
C LEU A 485 -14.03 -18.21 -0.75
N ALA A 486 -13.86 -17.63 -1.94
CA ALA A 486 -12.60 -17.71 -2.68
C ALA A 486 -11.44 -17.01 -1.97
N ALA A 487 -11.67 -15.82 -1.41
CA ALA A 487 -10.67 -15.08 -0.63
C ALA A 487 -10.24 -15.86 0.63
N GLU A 488 -11.19 -16.43 1.38
CA GLU A 488 -10.88 -17.22 2.56
C GLU A 488 -10.16 -18.54 2.23
N ILE A 489 -10.51 -19.21 1.12
CA ILE A 489 -9.79 -20.40 0.64
C ILE A 489 -8.35 -20.05 0.25
N ALA A 490 -8.13 -18.91 -0.42
CA ALA A 490 -6.79 -18.45 -0.80
C ALA A 490 -5.92 -18.20 0.44
N MET A 491 -6.42 -17.38 1.39
CA MET A 491 -5.75 -17.09 2.66
C MET A 491 -5.42 -18.38 3.43
N ALA A 492 -6.36 -19.32 3.53
CA ALA A 492 -6.14 -20.58 4.25
C ALA A 492 -5.11 -21.52 3.58
N LEU A 493 -4.99 -21.49 2.25
CA LEU A 493 -3.94 -22.21 1.54
C LEU A 493 -2.56 -21.57 1.79
N THR A 494 -2.46 -20.24 1.75
CA THR A 494 -1.22 -19.50 2.07
C THR A 494 -0.73 -19.80 3.48
N ILE A 495 -1.61 -19.81 4.49
CA ILE A 495 -1.27 -20.15 5.89
C ILE A 495 -0.69 -21.57 6.02
N ILE A 496 -1.11 -22.52 5.18
CA ILE A 496 -0.63 -23.91 5.20
C ILE A 496 0.69 -24.07 4.44
N GLU A 497 0.91 -23.27 3.39
CA GLU A 497 2.12 -23.34 2.57
C GLU A 497 3.30 -22.58 3.21
N THR A 498 3.02 -21.63 4.11
CA THR A 498 4.02 -20.93 4.93
C THR A 498 4.46 -21.78 6.14
N PRO A 499 5.75 -22.16 6.26
CA PRO A 499 6.24 -22.91 7.42
C PRO A 499 6.02 -22.13 8.73
N GLY A 500 5.41 -22.79 9.73
CA GLY A 500 5.16 -22.21 11.06
C GLY A 500 3.88 -21.37 11.19
N ALA A 501 3.35 -20.79 10.11
CA ALA A 501 2.15 -19.93 10.16
C ALA A 501 0.92 -20.67 10.72
N ALA A 502 0.73 -21.94 10.34
CA ALA A 502 -0.33 -22.78 10.90
C ALA A 502 -0.24 -22.98 12.43
N GLU A 503 0.97 -22.99 13.02
CA GLU A 503 1.14 -23.08 14.48
C GLU A 503 0.87 -21.75 15.20
N VAL A 504 1.08 -20.62 14.52
CA VAL A 504 0.75 -19.28 15.06
C VAL A 504 -0.77 -19.08 15.03
N PHE A 505 -1.38 -19.29 13.86
CA PHE A 505 -2.83 -19.17 13.64
C PHE A 505 -3.66 -20.01 14.63
N THR A 506 -3.20 -21.23 14.95
CA THR A 506 -3.87 -22.09 15.94
C THR A 506 -3.69 -21.63 17.39
N LYS A 507 -2.56 -21.00 17.75
CA LYS A 507 -2.35 -20.39 19.07
C LYS A 507 -3.21 -19.16 19.28
N GLU A 508 -3.34 -18.30 18.27
CA GLU A 508 -4.15 -17.08 18.34
C GLU A 508 -5.65 -17.39 18.49
N LEU A 509 -6.17 -18.34 17.71
CA LEU A 509 -7.56 -18.77 17.84
C LEU A 509 -7.84 -19.46 19.19
N ALA A 510 -6.88 -20.18 19.75
CA ALA A 510 -6.98 -20.71 21.11
C ALA A 510 -7.00 -19.60 22.18
N ALA A 511 -6.21 -18.54 22.01
CA ALA A 511 -6.23 -17.38 22.91
C ALA A 511 -7.58 -16.64 22.84
N GLY A 512 -8.11 -16.41 21.63
CA GLY A 512 -9.38 -15.73 21.41
C GLY A 512 -10.60 -16.47 21.98
N ASN A 513 -10.62 -17.80 21.96
CA ASN A 513 -11.81 -18.58 22.34
C ASN A 513 -11.95 -18.88 23.85
N THR A 514 -10.92 -18.63 24.67
CA THR A 514 -10.99 -18.94 26.11
C THR A 514 -11.65 -17.86 26.94
N GLY A 515 -11.70 -16.60 26.47
CA GLY A 515 -12.16 -15.45 27.27
C GLY A 515 -11.31 -15.19 28.52
N VAL A 516 -10.15 -15.85 28.64
CA VAL A 516 -9.23 -15.75 29.77
C VAL A 516 -7.95 -15.12 29.26
N ILE A 517 -7.75 -13.84 29.59
CA ILE A 517 -6.42 -13.23 29.52
C ILE A 517 -5.50 -14.07 30.42
N PRO A 518 -4.40 -14.65 29.90
CA PRO A 518 -3.47 -15.39 30.73
C PRO A 518 -2.72 -14.41 31.64
N ASN A 519 -3.18 -14.29 32.89
CA ASN A 519 -2.46 -13.55 33.94
C ASN A 519 -1.14 -14.28 34.26
N ALA A 520 -0.10 -13.99 33.48
CA ALA A 520 1.27 -14.46 33.71
C ALA A 520 1.94 -13.68 34.86
N ASN A 521 1.33 -13.70 36.05
CA ASN A 521 1.98 -13.28 37.29
C ASN A 521 1.27 -13.86 38.52
N THR A 522 1.83 -14.93 39.08
CA THR A 522 1.77 -15.21 40.52
C THR A 522 2.82 -16.25 40.93
N ASN A 523 3.47 -16.02 42.07
CA ASN A 523 4.26 -16.96 42.86
C ASN A 523 5.67 -17.35 42.35
N VAL A 524 6.58 -16.38 42.43
CA VAL A 524 7.88 -16.65 43.08
C VAL A 524 7.66 -16.63 44.59
N VAL A 525 8.20 -17.59 45.35
CA VAL A 525 8.84 -17.43 46.68
C VAL A 525 9.28 -18.79 47.26
N ASN A 526 10.48 -18.81 47.85
CA ASN A 526 11.09 -19.84 48.71
C ASN A 526 11.54 -21.19 48.10
N GLN A 527 12.83 -21.26 47.78
CA GLN A 527 13.69 -22.35 48.30
C GLN A 527 14.66 -21.78 49.36
N PRO A 528 14.93 -22.49 50.47
CA PRO A 528 15.96 -22.12 51.43
C PRO A 528 17.34 -22.67 51.03
N ILE A 529 18.36 -21.94 51.47
CA ILE A 529 19.79 -22.21 51.29
C ILE A 529 20.21 -23.62 51.79
N ARG A 530 20.88 -24.40 50.94
CA ARG A 530 22.13 -25.10 51.29
C ARG A 530 22.92 -25.62 50.10
#